data_AF-A0A0N0H2K3-F1
#
_entry.id   AF-A0A0N0H2K3-F1
#
_cell.length_a   1.000
_cell.length_b   1.000
_cell.length_c   1.000
_cell.angle_alpha   90.00
_cell.angle_beta   90.00
_cell.angle_gamma   90.00
#
_symmetry.space_group_name_H-M   'P 1'
#
loop_
_entity.id
_entity.type
_entity.pdbx_description
1 polymer ?
#
loop_
_entity_poly.entity_id
_entity_poly.type
_entity_poly.pdbx_seq_one_letter_code
_entity_poly.pdbx_strand_id
1 'polypeptide(L)'
;SLLRLGVEVIDLYYLHRPPQNAEIEETVGAMADLVKEGKIRHLGLSEVDGDLLRRAHAVHPITAVQSQYSLWTRDVEAVTPTMAELGVGLVPYSPLGRGFLTGTVDRAGLDSSDFRSSNERIQTDANQAIADTVRQVAEQAGAAPAQVALAWVYTQADRLGVPIVP
;
A
#
# COMPACT_ATOMS: atom_id res chain seq x y z
N SER A 1 0.12 -5.26 -21.21
CA SER A 1 1.07 -5.76 -20.20
C SER A 1 1.63 -7.13 -20.54
N LEU A 2 0.78 -8.12 -20.87
CA LEU A 2 1.17 -9.47 -21.29
C LEU A 2 2.39 -9.51 -22.24
N LEU A 3 2.32 -8.82 -23.39
CA LEU A 3 3.44 -8.75 -24.36
C LEU A 3 4.75 -8.24 -23.76
N ARG A 4 4.70 -7.22 -22.89
CA ARG A 4 5.91 -6.65 -22.26
C ARG A 4 6.51 -7.58 -21.20
N LEU A 5 5.66 -8.33 -20.52
CA LEU A 5 6.05 -9.27 -19.46
C LEU A 5 6.44 -10.65 -20.02
N GLY A 6 6.09 -10.95 -21.28
CA GLY A 6 6.35 -12.25 -21.89
C GLY A 6 5.54 -13.39 -21.26
N VAL A 7 4.35 -13.08 -20.71
CA VAL A 7 3.45 -14.04 -20.05
C VAL A 7 2.08 -14.04 -20.71
N GLU A 8 1.37 -15.15 -20.59
CA GLU A 8 0.01 -15.31 -21.10
C GLU A 8 -1.05 -14.93 -20.06
N VAL A 9 -0.70 -14.98 -18.77
CA VAL A 9 -1.61 -14.72 -17.65
C VAL A 9 -0.91 -13.84 -16.61
N ILE A 10 -1.62 -12.84 -16.09
CA ILE A 10 -1.20 -12.02 -14.94
C ILE A 10 -1.88 -12.56 -13.68
N ASP A 11 -1.11 -12.83 -12.62
CA ASP A 11 -1.70 -13.32 -11.36
C ASP A 11 -2.59 -12.27 -10.69
N LEU A 12 -2.11 -11.04 -10.51
CA LEU A 12 -2.85 -9.95 -9.87
C LEU A 12 -2.77 -8.67 -10.71
N TYR A 13 -3.91 -8.15 -11.13
CA TYR A 13 -4.00 -6.94 -11.96
C TYR A 13 -4.74 -5.83 -11.23
N TYR A 14 -4.08 -4.68 -11.09
CA TYR A 14 -4.58 -3.54 -10.33
C TYR A 14 -5.25 -2.48 -11.21
N LEU A 15 -6.36 -1.93 -10.73
CA LEU A 15 -6.81 -0.60 -11.11
C LEU A 15 -6.04 0.44 -10.27
N HIS A 16 -5.06 1.10 -10.88
CA HIS A 16 -4.11 1.95 -10.14
C HIS A 16 -4.71 3.26 -9.60
N ARG A 17 -5.69 3.83 -10.30
CA ARG A 17 -6.42 5.03 -9.85
C ARG A 17 -7.89 4.85 -10.18
N PRO A 18 -8.65 4.17 -9.29
CA PRO A 18 -10.07 3.92 -9.50
C PRO A 18 -10.83 5.25 -9.58
N PRO A 19 -11.83 5.34 -10.49
CA PRO A 19 -12.69 6.49 -10.53
C PRO A 19 -13.48 6.57 -9.22
N GLN A 20 -13.47 7.73 -8.57
CA GLN A 20 -14.12 7.96 -7.27
C GLN A 20 -15.60 8.35 -7.45
N ASN A 21 -16.31 7.64 -8.32
CA ASN A 21 -17.65 7.99 -8.77
C ASN A 21 -18.51 6.74 -9.07
N ALA A 22 -19.57 6.89 -9.89
CA ALA A 22 -20.49 5.83 -10.29
C ALA A 22 -19.91 4.81 -11.30
N GLU A 23 -18.67 4.99 -11.78
CA GLU A 23 -18.09 4.20 -12.88
C GLU A 23 -17.25 2.99 -12.41
N ILE A 24 -17.15 2.76 -11.09
CA ILE A 24 -16.34 1.66 -10.57
C ILE A 24 -16.88 0.30 -10.99
N GLU A 25 -18.20 0.12 -11.00
CA GLU A 25 -18.84 -1.15 -11.36
C GLU A 25 -18.61 -1.49 -12.83
N GLU A 26 -18.71 -0.49 -13.71
CA GLU A 26 -18.41 -0.66 -15.13
C GLU A 26 -16.93 -1.02 -15.34
N THR A 27 -16.04 -0.28 -14.68
CA THR A 27 -14.59 -0.51 -14.80
C THR A 27 -14.20 -1.90 -14.29
N VAL A 28 -14.71 -2.31 -13.13
CA VAL A 28 -14.45 -3.64 -12.56
C VAL A 28 -15.12 -4.73 -13.40
N GLY A 29 -16.29 -4.46 -13.98
CA GLY A 29 -16.95 -5.35 -14.92
C GLY A 29 -16.06 -5.65 -16.15
N ALA A 30 -15.49 -4.62 -16.75
CA ALA A 30 -14.54 -4.78 -17.85
C ALA A 30 -13.26 -5.54 -17.43
N MET A 31 -12.76 -5.30 -16.22
CA MET A 31 -11.64 -6.07 -15.67
C MET A 31 -12.01 -7.54 -15.41
N ALA A 32 -13.24 -7.83 -15.00
CA ALA A 32 -13.73 -9.19 -14.78
C ALA A 32 -13.85 -9.98 -16.09
N ASP A 33 -14.13 -9.33 -17.22
CA ASP A 33 -14.12 -10.00 -18.51
C ASP A 33 -12.71 -10.47 -18.90
N LEU A 34 -11.65 -9.72 -18.55
CA LEU A 34 -10.28 -10.19 -18.72
C LEU A 34 -9.93 -11.40 -17.84
N VAL A 35 -10.58 -11.53 -16.68
CA VAL A 35 -10.49 -12.74 -15.84
C VAL A 35 -11.18 -13.92 -16.54
N LYS A 36 -12.39 -13.72 -17.08
CA LYS A 36 -13.12 -14.76 -17.82
C LYS A 36 -12.36 -15.22 -19.07
N GLU A 37 -11.67 -14.31 -19.74
CA GLU A 37 -10.79 -14.62 -20.88
C GLU A 37 -9.51 -15.36 -20.48
N GLY A 38 -9.26 -15.56 -19.18
CA GLY A 38 -8.08 -16.26 -18.67
C GLY A 38 -6.80 -15.42 -18.71
N LYS A 39 -6.88 -14.12 -19.00
CA LYS A 39 -5.71 -13.22 -19.07
C LYS A 39 -5.24 -12.75 -17.70
N ILE A 40 -6.12 -12.79 -16.71
CA ILE A 40 -5.89 -12.32 -15.33
C ILE A 40 -6.47 -13.35 -14.36
N ARG A 41 -5.81 -13.63 -13.23
CA ARG A 41 -6.37 -14.51 -12.17
C ARG A 41 -7.13 -13.74 -11.10
N HIS A 42 -6.58 -12.62 -10.64
CA HIS A 42 -7.12 -11.84 -9.52
C HIS A 42 -7.12 -10.34 -9.80
N LEU A 43 -8.11 -9.65 -9.23
CA LEU A 43 -8.23 -8.19 -9.32
C LEU A 43 -7.77 -7.52 -8.03
N GLY A 44 -7.06 -6.40 -8.18
CA GLY A 44 -6.69 -5.51 -7.08
C GLY A 44 -7.16 -4.10 -7.35
N LEU A 45 -7.35 -3.33 -6.28
CA LEU A 45 -7.62 -1.89 -6.35
C LEU A 45 -6.51 -1.13 -5.63
N SER A 46 -6.33 0.13 -5.98
CA SER A 46 -5.40 1.01 -5.30
C SER A 46 -6.12 2.25 -4.80
N GLU A 47 -5.86 2.65 -3.57
CA GLU A 47 -6.29 3.95 -3.02
C GLU A 47 -7.82 4.14 -3.08
N VAL A 48 -8.57 3.16 -2.54
CA VAL A 48 -10.03 3.17 -2.46
C VAL A 48 -10.51 3.27 -1.02
N ASP A 49 -11.70 3.87 -0.84
CA ASP A 49 -12.41 3.81 0.44
C ASP A 49 -13.25 2.52 0.58
N GLY A 50 -13.91 2.38 1.74
CA GLY A 50 -14.72 1.20 2.04
C GLY A 50 -15.98 1.07 1.17
N ASP A 51 -16.63 2.17 0.79
CA ASP A 51 -17.84 2.10 -0.04
C ASP A 51 -17.49 1.64 -1.46
N LEU A 52 -16.48 2.27 -2.05
CA LEU A 52 -15.99 1.93 -3.38
C LEU A 52 -15.48 0.48 -3.44
N LEU A 53 -14.80 0.03 -2.38
CA LEU A 53 -14.35 -1.37 -2.26
C LEU A 53 -15.53 -2.35 -2.24
N ARG A 54 -16.60 -2.07 -1.49
CA ARG A 54 -17.80 -2.94 -1.46
C ARG A 54 -18.47 -3.02 -2.81
N ARG A 55 -18.68 -1.87 -3.45
CA ARG A 55 -19.32 -1.79 -4.78
C ARG A 55 -18.51 -2.55 -5.83
N ALA A 56 -17.20 -2.36 -5.87
CA ALA A 56 -16.30 -3.13 -6.74
C ALA A 56 -16.36 -4.63 -6.45
N HIS A 57 -16.26 -5.03 -5.18
CA HIS A 57 -16.24 -6.43 -4.76
C HIS A 57 -17.56 -7.15 -5.09
N ALA A 58 -18.70 -6.44 -5.05
CA ALA A 58 -20.00 -6.97 -5.45
C ALA A 58 -20.08 -7.32 -6.96
N VAL A 59 -19.30 -6.65 -7.80
CA VAL A 59 -19.21 -6.96 -9.25
C VAL A 59 -18.29 -8.14 -9.50
N HIS A 60 -17.09 -8.12 -8.90
CA HIS A 60 -16.13 -9.22 -8.98
C HIS A 60 -15.23 -9.21 -7.73
N PRO A 61 -14.89 -10.37 -7.15
CA PRO A 61 -14.05 -10.44 -5.96
C PRO A 61 -12.72 -9.68 -6.12
N ILE A 62 -12.51 -8.71 -5.24
CA ILE A 62 -11.23 -8.00 -5.12
C ILE A 62 -10.35 -8.77 -4.15
N THR A 63 -9.12 -9.06 -4.55
CA THR A 63 -8.17 -9.85 -3.75
C THR A 63 -7.31 -8.97 -2.83
N ALA A 64 -6.93 -7.79 -3.30
CA ALA A 64 -6.05 -6.90 -2.55
C ALA A 64 -6.34 -5.41 -2.81
N VAL A 65 -6.16 -4.60 -1.77
CA VAL A 65 -6.05 -3.14 -1.86
C VAL A 65 -4.59 -2.74 -1.68
N GLN A 66 -4.07 -1.92 -2.59
CA GLN A 66 -2.78 -1.27 -2.43
C GLN A 66 -2.98 0.17 -1.95
N SER A 67 -2.38 0.53 -0.81
CA SER A 67 -2.51 1.88 -0.23
C SER A 67 -1.25 2.28 0.52
N GLN A 68 -1.06 3.59 0.74
CA GLN A 68 0.05 4.04 1.58
C GLN A 68 -0.16 3.54 3.01
N TYR A 69 0.85 2.85 3.56
CA TYR A 69 0.79 2.44 4.96
C TYR A 69 2.19 2.35 5.58
N SER A 70 2.40 3.05 6.70
CA SER A 70 3.63 3.02 7.49
C SER A 70 3.39 3.58 8.90
N LEU A 71 4.45 3.65 9.71
CA LEU A 71 4.40 4.23 11.05
C LEU A 71 3.78 5.65 11.12
N TRP A 72 3.84 6.43 10.04
CA TRP A 72 3.34 7.82 10.01
C TRP A 72 2.14 8.05 9.08
N THR A 73 1.72 7.05 8.30
CA THR A 73 0.62 7.18 7.33
C THR A 73 -0.27 5.97 7.53
N ARG A 74 -1.43 6.22 8.12
CA ARG A 74 -2.29 5.19 8.68
C ARG A 74 -3.75 5.34 8.24
N ASP A 75 -4.02 6.20 7.26
CA ASP A 75 -5.37 6.52 6.78
C ASP A 75 -6.13 5.28 6.30
N VAL A 76 -5.41 4.32 5.67
CA VAL A 76 -6.00 3.05 5.22
C VAL A 76 -6.56 2.20 6.38
N GLU A 77 -6.16 2.43 7.64
CA GLU A 77 -6.75 1.71 8.78
C GLU A 77 -8.26 1.92 8.87
N ALA A 78 -8.80 3.06 8.41
CA ALA A 78 -10.23 3.29 8.33
C ALA A 78 -10.96 2.36 7.32
N VAL A 79 -10.23 1.83 6.33
CA VAL A 79 -10.75 0.92 5.30
C VAL A 79 -10.62 -0.55 5.72
N THR A 80 -9.67 -0.86 6.61
CA THR A 80 -9.38 -2.24 7.03
C THR A 80 -10.56 -3.03 7.61
N PRO A 81 -11.54 -2.45 8.33
CA PRO A 81 -12.72 -3.21 8.74
C PRO A 81 -13.52 -3.75 7.55
N THR A 82 -13.66 -2.97 6.47
CA THR A 82 -14.32 -3.42 5.25
C THR A 82 -13.47 -4.46 4.53
N MET A 83 -12.14 -4.31 4.53
CA MET A 83 -11.24 -5.30 3.94
C MET A 83 -11.34 -6.65 4.68
N ALA A 84 -11.38 -6.63 6.02
CA ALA A 84 -11.54 -7.82 6.84
C ALA A 84 -12.89 -8.52 6.57
N GLU A 85 -13.98 -7.76 6.49
CA GLU A 85 -15.31 -8.29 6.18
C GLU A 85 -15.35 -8.98 4.81
N LEU A 86 -14.70 -8.39 3.80
CA LEU A 86 -14.69 -8.90 2.42
C LEU A 86 -13.57 -9.92 2.15
N GLY A 87 -12.69 -10.22 3.12
CA GLY A 87 -11.53 -11.10 2.93
C GLY A 87 -10.45 -10.53 2.00
N VAL A 88 -10.30 -9.21 1.94
CA VAL A 88 -9.35 -8.49 1.07
C VAL A 88 -8.04 -8.22 1.81
N GLY A 89 -6.89 -8.51 1.18
CA GLY A 89 -5.57 -8.20 1.75
C GLY A 89 -5.12 -6.76 1.54
N LEU A 90 -4.21 -6.26 2.38
CA LEU A 90 -3.54 -4.98 2.22
C LEU A 90 -2.12 -5.17 1.68
N VAL A 91 -1.79 -4.42 0.63
CA VAL A 91 -0.43 -4.29 0.09
C VAL A 91 0.05 -2.85 0.32
N PRO A 92 0.86 -2.60 1.36
CA PRO A 92 1.41 -1.28 1.63
C PRO A 92 2.30 -0.79 0.48
N TYR A 93 2.14 0.46 0.04
CA TYR A 93 3.22 1.16 -0.65
C TYR A 93 3.90 2.18 0.28
N SER A 94 5.18 2.43 0.01
CA SER A 94 6.04 3.29 0.83
C SER A 94 6.06 2.93 2.33
N PRO A 95 6.16 1.64 2.73
CA PRO A 95 6.19 1.25 4.14
C PRO A 95 7.38 1.83 4.91
N LEU A 96 8.46 2.18 4.20
CA LEU A 96 9.65 2.84 4.75
C LEU A 96 9.55 4.37 4.80
N GLY A 97 8.36 4.95 4.64
CA GLY A 97 8.20 6.41 4.62
C GLY A 97 9.03 7.06 3.50
N ARG A 98 9.09 6.40 2.33
CA ARG A 98 9.90 6.83 1.18
C ARG A 98 11.41 6.93 1.50
N GLY A 99 11.87 6.00 2.33
CA GLY A 99 13.25 5.90 2.80
C GLY A 99 13.50 6.64 4.12
N PHE A 100 12.61 7.52 4.56
CA PHE A 100 12.81 8.31 5.77
C PHE A 100 12.93 7.45 7.04
N LEU A 101 12.11 6.40 7.16
CA LEU A 101 12.10 5.49 8.31
C LEU A 101 13.33 4.56 8.37
N THR A 102 14.24 4.65 7.40
CA THR A 102 15.53 3.97 7.47
C THR A 102 16.55 4.72 8.31
N GLY A 103 16.27 5.98 8.68
CA GLY A 103 17.18 6.84 9.43
C GLY A 103 18.40 7.32 8.64
N THR A 104 18.46 7.06 7.33
CA THR A 104 19.62 7.41 6.48
C THR A 104 19.39 8.64 5.61
N VAL A 105 18.22 9.28 5.70
CA VAL A 105 17.90 10.45 4.87
C VAL A 105 18.53 11.69 5.50
N ASP A 106 19.60 12.19 4.88
CA ASP A 106 20.11 13.53 5.16
C ASP A 106 19.25 14.57 4.42
N ARG A 107 18.43 15.30 5.18
CA ARG A 107 17.53 16.33 4.64
C ARG A 107 18.28 17.48 3.97
N ALA A 108 19.47 17.84 4.49
CA ALA A 108 20.24 18.97 3.98
C ALA A 108 20.98 18.63 2.67
N GLY A 109 21.27 17.35 2.46
CA GLY A 109 21.95 16.84 1.26
C GLY A 109 21.03 16.46 0.10
N LEU A 110 19.70 16.67 0.21
CA LEU A 110 18.76 16.36 -0.88
C LEU A 110 18.91 17.36 -2.03
N ASP A 111 19.10 16.83 -3.24
CA ASP A 111 19.09 17.63 -4.47
C ASP A 111 17.70 18.23 -4.72
N SER A 112 17.64 19.38 -5.39
CA SER A 112 16.37 20.07 -5.69
C SER A 112 15.47 19.30 -6.65
N SER A 113 16.03 18.38 -7.45
CA SER A 113 15.27 17.46 -8.32
C SER A 113 14.75 16.22 -7.57
N ASP A 114 15.23 15.96 -6.36
CA ASP A 114 14.70 14.88 -5.52
C ASP A 114 13.33 15.28 -4.98
N PHE A 115 12.29 14.49 -5.27
CA PHE A 115 10.93 14.77 -4.82
C PHE A 115 10.80 14.86 -3.28
N ARG A 116 11.75 14.28 -2.53
CA ARG A 116 11.79 14.34 -1.06
C ARG A 116 12.12 15.73 -0.55
N SER A 117 12.83 16.54 -1.33
CA SER A 117 13.23 17.90 -0.96
C SER A 117 12.02 18.80 -0.65
N SER A 118 10.92 18.62 -1.39
CA SER A 118 9.67 19.38 -1.25
C SER A 118 8.56 18.63 -0.48
N ASN A 119 8.84 17.42 0.00
CA ASN A 119 7.84 16.63 0.72
C ASN A 119 7.71 17.11 2.17
N GLU A 120 6.62 17.79 2.50
CA GLU A 120 6.36 18.34 3.83
C GLU A 120 6.53 17.30 4.95
N ARG A 121 6.13 16.04 4.73
CA ARG A 121 6.27 14.97 5.73
C ARG A 121 7.73 14.64 6.05
N ILE A 122 8.65 14.82 5.11
CA ILE A 122 10.09 14.65 5.35
C ILE A 122 10.65 15.86 6.12
N GLN A 123 9.97 16.99 6.05
CA GLN A 123 10.43 18.23 6.65
C GLN A 123 9.94 18.47 8.09
N THR A 124 9.09 17.59 8.65
CA THR A 124 8.54 17.79 9.99
C THR A 124 9.37 17.15 11.11
N ASP A 125 9.46 17.86 12.23
CA ASP A 125 10.16 17.35 13.43
C ASP A 125 9.43 16.16 14.08
N ALA A 126 8.09 16.15 14.01
CA ALA A 126 7.28 15.04 14.51
C ALA A 126 7.64 13.72 13.82
N ASN A 127 7.88 13.77 12.51
CA ASN A 127 8.26 12.59 11.75
C ASN A 127 9.72 12.20 11.97
N GLN A 128 10.61 13.18 12.18
CA GLN A 128 11.99 12.93 12.61
C GLN A 128 12.02 12.14 13.92
N ALA A 129 11.21 12.52 14.91
CA ALA A 129 11.12 11.79 16.18
C ALA A 129 10.68 10.32 16.00
N ILE A 130 9.79 10.03 15.04
CA ILE A 130 9.41 8.65 14.69
C ILE A 130 10.62 7.89 14.13
N ALA A 131 11.36 8.48 13.18
CA ALA A 131 12.54 7.84 12.61
C ALA A 131 13.64 7.59 13.66
N ASP A 132 13.87 8.53 14.57
CA ASP A 132 14.80 8.36 15.68
C ASP A 132 14.37 7.23 16.63
N THR A 133 13.07 7.11 16.91
CA THR A 133 12.53 6.00 17.71
C THR A 133 12.78 4.66 17.02
N VAL A 134 12.53 4.57 15.70
CA VAL A 134 12.80 3.35 14.92
C VAL A 134 14.28 2.98 14.99
N ARG A 135 15.17 3.98 14.88
CA ARG A 135 16.62 3.77 15.00
C ARG A 135 17.03 3.25 16.38
N GLN A 136 16.51 3.84 17.45
CA GLN A 136 16.79 3.36 18.82
C GLN A 136 16.34 1.92 19.04
N VAL A 137 15.14 1.55 18.55
CA VAL A 137 14.65 0.17 18.61
C VAL A 137 15.54 -0.77 17.79
N ALA A 138 15.99 -0.33 16.62
CA ALA A 138 16.87 -1.09 15.75
C ALA A 138 18.24 -1.35 16.41
N GLU A 139 18.82 -0.34 17.07
CA GLU A 139 20.06 -0.45 17.85
C GLU A 139 19.90 -1.48 18.99
N GLN A 140 18.81 -1.42 19.75
CA GLN A 140 18.53 -2.37 20.84
C GLN A 140 18.32 -3.80 20.33
N ALA A 141 17.71 -3.96 19.15
CA ALA A 141 17.43 -5.25 18.56
C ALA A 141 18.58 -5.83 17.71
N GLY A 142 19.66 -5.07 17.48
CA GLY A 142 20.74 -5.47 16.57
C GLY A 142 20.28 -5.63 15.12
N ALA A 143 19.31 -4.81 14.67
CA ALA A 143 18.69 -4.88 13.35
C ALA A 143 18.88 -3.57 12.57
N ALA A 144 18.58 -3.57 11.27
CA ALA A 144 18.49 -2.35 10.48
C ALA A 144 17.15 -1.61 10.77
N PRO A 145 17.13 -0.26 10.77
CA PRO A 145 15.88 0.50 10.93
C PRO A 145 14.78 0.11 9.92
N ALA A 146 15.16 -0.23 8.69
CA ALA A 146 14.24 -0.73 7.68
C ALA A 146 13.55 -2.06 8.10
N GLN A 147 14.28 -2.97 8.76
CA GLN A 147 13.71 -4.22 9.26
C GLN A 147 12.71 -3.94 10.39
N VAL A 148 13.01 -3.01 11.29
CA VAL A 148 12.08 -2.59 12.35
C VAL A 148 10.81 -1.98 11.77
N ALA A 149 10.94 -1.08 10.79
CA ALA A 149 9.79 -0.44 10.14
C ALA A 149 8.90 -1.46 9.40
N LEU A 150 9.49 -2.38 8.63
CA LEU A 150 8.75 -3.44 7.93
C LEU A 150 8.12 -4.44 8.90
N ALA A 151 8.84 -4.84 9.95
CA ALA A 151 8.31 -5.72 10.99
C ALA A 151 7.12 -5.06 11.71
N TRP A 152 7.21 -3.76 12.00
CA TRP A 152 6.09 -3.01 12.56
C TRP A 152 4.87 -3.09 11.63
N VAL A 153 5.03 -2.81 10.33
CA VAL A 153 3.92 -2.88 9.35
C VAL A 153 3.33 -4.30 9.29
N TYR A 154 4.19 -5.33 9.21
CA TYR A 154 3.77 -6.73 9.17
C TYR A 154 2.92 -7.11 10.38
N THR A 155 3.34 -6.72 11.59
CA THR A 155 2.60 -7.03 12.84
C THR A 155 1.24 -6.33 12.95
N GLN A 156 0.96 -5.33 12.12
CA GLN A 156 -0.36 -4.69 12.10
C GLN A 156 -1.44 -5.61 11.51
N ALA A 157 -1.06 -6.68 10.80
CA ALA A 157 -2.01 -7.63 10.24
C ALA A 157 -2.93 -8.22 11.33
N ASP A 158 -2.34 -8.67 12.44
CA ASP A 158 -3.09 -9.24 13.57
C ASP A 158 -3.98 -8.21 14.25
N ARG A 159 -3.48 -6.97 14.42
CA ARG A 159 -4.26 -5.88 15.03
C ARG A 159 -5.45 -5.46 14.17
N LEU A 160 -5.27 -5.43 12.85
CA LEU A 160 -6.26 -4.94 11.89
C LEU A 160 -7.18 -6.04 11.37
N GLY A 161 -6.85 -7.31 11.62
CA GLY A 161 -7.64 -8.45 11.14
C GLY A 161 -7.57 -8.64 9.62
N VAL A 162 -6.50 -8.16 8.99
CA VAL A 162 -6.32 -8.15 7.52
C VAL A 162 -4.93 -8.67 7.19
N PRO A 163 -4.76 -9.61 6.22
CA PRO A 163 -3.44 -9.99 5.74
C PRO A 163 -2.69 -8.77 5.19
N ILE A 164 -1.51 -8.48 5.70
CA ILE A 164 -0.63 -7.42 5.20
C ILE A 164 0.61 -8.05 4.59
N VAL A 165 0.93 -7.66 3.36
CA VAL A 165 2.13 -8.11 2.63
C VAL A 165 3.01 -6.89 2.35
N PRO A 166 3.89 -6.49 3.30
CA PRO A 166 4.77 -5.32 3.18
C PRO A 166 5.98 -5.52 2.27
#